data_AF-A0A8T1Y6K8-F1
#
_entry.id   AF-A0A8T1Y6K8-F1
#
_cell.length_a   1.000
_cell.length_b   1.000
_cell.length_c   1.000
_cell.angle_alpha   90.00
_cell.angle_beta   90.00
_cell.angle_gamma   90.00
#
_symmetry.space_group_name_H-M   'P 1'
#
loop_
_entity.id
_entity.type
_entity.pdbx_description
1 polymer ?
#
loop_
_entity_poly.entity_id
_entity_poly.type
_entity_poly.pdbx_seq_one_letter_code
_entity_poly.pdbx_strand_id
1 'polypeptide(L)' 'MASQKFQFVFILLISSLLSSQTTAQRCHYKGPCKTDEDCKSICTGPGEDPTFLICIKNPPINHRCCCKFNGLKTDSSVLE' A
#
# COMPACT_ATOMS: atom_id res chain seq x y z
N MET A 1 -28.60 24.75 -24.37
CA MET A 1 -27.80 23.50 -24.22
C MET A 1 -26.32 23.86 -24.15
N ALA A 2 -25.85 24.41 -23.03
CA ALA A 2 -24.45 24.87 -22.87
C ALA A 2 -23.82 24.50 -21.50
N SER A 3 -24.60 23.93 -20.58
CA SER A 3 -24.18 23.67 -19.19
C SER A 3 -23.51 22.31 -18.97
N GLN A 4 -23.61 21.39 -19.94
CA GLN A 4 -23.14 20.00 -19.78
C GLN A 4 -21.63 19.82 -19.98
N LYS A 5 -20.91 20.82 -20.52
CA LYS A 5 -19.49 20.68 -20.88
C LYS A 5 -18.53 20.84 -19.69
N PHE A 6 -18.93 21.61 -18.67
CA PHE A 6 -18.08 21.88 -17.50
C PHE A 6 -18.11 20.75 -16.45
N GLN A 7 -19.15 19.92 -16.45
CA GLN A 7 -19.31 18.89 -15.44
C GLN A 7 -18.30 17.73 -15.61
N PHE A 8 -17.97 17.35 -16.84
CA PHE A 8 -17.04 16.24 -17.12
C PHE A 8 -15.61 16.53 -16.67
N VAL A 9 -15.15 17.77 -16.78
CA VAL A 9 -13.81 18.18 -16.35
C VAL A 9 -13.68 18.08 -14.82
N PHE A 10 -14.72 18.50 -14.10
CA PHE A 10 -14.76 18.37 -12.63
C PHE A 10 -14.77 16.91 -12.18
N ILE A 11 -15.53 16.04 -12.83
CA ILE A 11 -15.56 14.60 -12.51
C ILE A 11 -14.19 13.97 -12.76
N LEU A 12 -13.55 14.27 -13.89
CA LEU A 12 -12.20 13.75 -14.21
C LEU A 12 -11.14 14.21 -13.21
N LEU A 13 -11.21 15.48 -12.76
CA LEU A 13 -10.32 16.01 -11.73
C LEU A 13 -10.50 15.25 -10.40
N ILE A 14 -11.73 15.04 -9.94
CA ILE A 14 -12.02 14.32 -8.70
C ILE A 14 -11.52 12.87 -8.76
N SER A 15 -11.73 12.17 -9.89
CA SER A 15 -11.24 10.79 -10.10
C SER A 15 -9.72 10.69 -10.07
N SER A 16 -9.01 11.70 -10.60
CA SER A 16 -7.54 11.77 -10.60
C SER A 16 -6.99 11.99 -9.19
N LEU A 17 -7.65 12.84 -8.40
CA LEU A 17 -7.31 13.08 -6.99
C LEU A 17 -7.57 11.84 -6.11
N LEU A 18 -8.65 11.09 -6.35
CA LEU A 18 -8.94 9.85 -5.63
C LEU A 18 -7.92 8.74 -5.92
N SER A 19 -7.46 8.64 -7.17
CA SER A 19 -6.48 7.62 -7.60
C SER A 19 -5.09 7.83 -6.97
N SER A 20 -4.77 9.06 -6.56
CA SER A 20 -3.48 9.38 -5.93
C SER A 20 -3.39 8.92 -4.47
N GLN A 21 -4.51 8.60 -3.81
CA GLN A 21 -4.53 8.18 -2.41
C GLN A 21 -4.30 6.67 -2.21
N THR A 22 -4.43 5.84 -3.24
CA THR A 22 -4.36 4.37 -3.07
C THR A 22 -2.95 3.79 -3.25
N THR A 23 -1.94 4.62 -3.51
CA THR A 23 -0.53 4.21 -3.57
C THR A 23 0.16 4.22 -2.20
N ALA A 24 -0.59 4.21 -1.10
CA ALA A 24 -0.06 3.81 0.19
C ALA A 24 0.24 2.31 0.15
N GLN A 25 1.45 1.96 -0.30
CA GLN A 25 1.99 0.60 -0.33
C GLN A 25 1.65 -0.12 0.97
N ARG A 26 0.71 -1.07 0.91
CA ARG A 26 0.07 -1.67 2.09
C ARG A 26 1.12 -2.48 2.86
N CYS A 27 1.65 -1.87 3.90
CA CYS A 27 2.64 -2.48 4.78
C CYS A 27 1.93 -3.36 5.80
N HIS A 28 2.25 -4.66 5.80
CA HIS A 28 1.73 -5.59 6.81
C HIS A 28 2.71 -5.68 7.97
N TYR A 29 2.32 -5.12 9.12
CA TYR A 29 3.18 -5.09 10.30
C TYR A 29 3.18 -6.44 11.02
N LYS A 30 4.35 -7.09 11.09
CA LYS A 30 4.51 -8.39 11.74
C LYS A 30 5.69 -8.39 12.71
N GLY A 31 5.52 -9.11 13.83
CA GLY A 31 6.59 -9.42 14.78
C GLY A 31 7.32 -8.20 15.36
N PRO A 32 8.17 -8.42 16.38
CA PRO A 32 9.16 -7.43 16.80
C PRO A 32 10.40 -7.48 15.90
N CYS A 33 11.12 -6.37 15.76
CA CYS A 33 12.40 -6.30 15.07
C CYS A 33 13.35 -5.26 15.66
N LYS A 34 14.65 -5.48 15.54
CA LYS A 34 15.70 -4.49 15.86
C LYS A 34 16.37 -3.95 14.61
N THR A 35 16.45 -4.80 13.58
CA THR A 35 17.14 -4.57 12.31
C THR A 35 16.29 -5.09 11.15
N ASP A 36 16.56 -4.63 9.93
CA ASP A 36 15.79 -5.03 8.74
C ASP A 36 16.00 -6.52 8.39
N GLU A 37 17.14 -7.08 8.80
CA GLU A 37 17.48 -8.49 8.65
C GLU A 37 16.64 -9.43 9.53
N ASP A 38 16.19 -8.98 10.72
CA ASP A 38 15.24 -9.74 11.56
C ASP A 38 13.93 -10.02 10.79
N CYS A 39 13.57 -9.13 9.87
CA CYS A 39 12.34 -9.23 9.09
C CYS A 39 12.38 -10.32 8.03
N LYS A 40 13.57 -10.82 7.64
CA LYS A 40 13.72 -11.90 6.65
C LYS A 40 13.02 -13.19 7.08
N SER A 41 13.10 -13.53 8.36
CA SER A 41 12.41 -14.72 8.91
C SER A 41 10.96 -14.46 9.28
N ILE A 42 10.52 -13.21 9.33
CA ILE A 42 9.15 -12.82 9.75
C ILE A 42 8.23 -12.67 8.54
N CYS A 43 8.74 -12.05 7.46
CA CYS A 43 8.00 -11.80 6.23
C CYS A 43 8.14 -12.96 5.23
N THR A 44 7.77 -14.17 5.66
CA THR A 44 7.84 -15.41 4.85
C THR A 44 6.47 -15.91 4.41
N GLY A 45 5.44 -15.04 4.48
CA GLY A 45 4.08 -15.36 4.11
C GLY A 45 3.88 -15.49 2.60
N PRO A 46 2.86 -16.23 2.16
CA PRO A 46 2.56 -16.39 0.74
C PRO A 46 2.20 -15.04 0.11
N GLY A 47 3.00 -14.60 -0.86
CA GLY A 47 2.82 -13.31 -1.57
C GLY A 47 3.58 -12.13 -0.97
N GLU A 48 4.31 -12.34 0.13
CA GLU A 48 5.21 -11.33 0.68
C GLU A 48 6.49 -11.26 -0.15
N ASP A 49 6.96 -10.04 -0.40
CA ASP A 49 8.18 -9.79 -1.15
C ASP A 49 9.40 -10.00 -0.23
N PRO A 50 10.26 -10.99 -0.50
CA PRO A 50 11.41 -11.27 0.34
C PRO A 50 12.54 -10.24 0.18
N THR A 51 12.44 -9.33 -0.80
CA THR A 51 13.45 -8.30 -1.07
C THR A 51 13.13 -6.97 -0.40
N PHE A 52 11.86 -6.73 -0.06
CA PHE A 52 11.41 -5.52 0.62
C PHE A 52 11.04 -5.80 2.09
N LEU A 53 12.03 -5.59 2.96
CA LEU A 53 11.95 -5.86 4.39
C LEU A 53 12.45 -4.63 5.14
N ILE A 54 11.59 -4.03 5.97
CA ILE A 54 11.94 -2.82 6.73
C ILE A 54 11.49 -3.00 8.17
N CYS A 55 12.38 -2.71 9.11
CA CYS A 55 12.07 -2.62 10.53
C CYS A 55 11.68 -1.19 10.89
N ILE A 56 10.41 -0.98 11.23
CA ILE A 56 9.87 0.33 11.59
C ILE A 56 10.23 0.62 13.03
N LYS A 57 11.16 1.56 13.24
CA LYS A 57 11.63 1.98 14.58
C LYS A 57 10.89 3.20 15.11
N ASN A 58 10.13 3.87 14.24
CA ASN A 58 9.45 5.13 14.55
C ASN A 58 8.02 4.89 15.09
N PRO A 59 7.53 5.78 15.97
CA PRO A 59 6.17 5.71 16.47
C PRO A 59 5.17 5.98 15.33
N PRO A 60 3.95 5.41 15.39
CA PRO A 60 3.35 4.71 16.53
C PRO A 60 3.62 3.20 16.61
N ILE A 61 4.26 2.61 15.60
CA ILE A 61 4.32 1.15 15.45
C ILE A 61 5.53 0.52 16.15
N ASN A 62 6.62 1.27 16.33
CA ASN A 62 7.85 0.94 17.08
C ASN A 62 8.29 -0.54 17.08
N HIS A 63 9.43 -0.79 16.46
CA HIS A 63 10.10 -2.09 16.41
C HIS A 63 9.25 -3.20 15.78
N ARG A 64 8.57 -2.95 14.65
CA ARG A 64 7.87 -4.01 13.89
C ARG A 64 8.32 -4.10 12.44
N CYS A 65 8.28 -5.31 11.88
CA CYS A 65 8.60 -5.53 10.48
C CYS A 65 7.46 -5.10 9.59
N CYS A 66 7.80 -4.37 8.54
CA CYS A 66 6.93 -4.04 7.43
C CYS A 66 7.13 -5.07 6.31
N CYS A 67 6.17 -5.98 6.16
CA CYS A 67 6.15 -6.93 5.06
C CYS A 67 5.34 -6.34 3.90
N LYS A 68 5.99 -6.12 2.74
CA LYS A 68 5.31 -5.70 1.52
C LYS A 68 4.82 -6.93 0.78
N PHE A 69 3.59 -6.89 0.26
CA PHE A 69 3.15 -7.88 -0.72
C PHE A 69 3.59 -7.46 -2.11
N ASN A 70 4.32 -8.31 -2.82
CA ASN A 70 4.51 -8.10 -4.25
C ASN A 70 3.21 -8.55 -4.92
N GLY A 71 2.45 -7.61 -5.46
CA GLY A 71 1.12 -7.80 -6.00
C GLY A 71 1.07 -8.65 -7.29
N LEU A 72 1.60 -9.87 -7.26
CA LEU A 72 1.26 -10.93 -8.20
C LEU A 72 -0.02 -11.68 -7.80
N LYS A 73 -0.84 -11.06 -6.94
CA LYS A 73 -2.29 -11.27 -6.94
C LYS A 73 -2.96 -10.02 -7.48
N THR A 74 -3.25 -10.11 -8.78
CA THR A 74 -4.32 -9.40 -9.45
C THR A 74 -5.62 -9.63 -8.67
N ASP A 75 -5.91 -8.80 -7.68
CA ASP A 75 -7.27 -8.66 -7.16
C ASP A 75 -7.83 -7.34 -7.67
N SER A 76 -8.24 -7.43 -8.95
CA SER A 76 -9.14 -6.49 -9.58
C SER A 76 -10.52 -6.74 -8.97
N SER A 77 -10.80 -6.24 -7.76
CA SER A 77 -12.14 -6.31 -7.14
C SER A 77 -12.33 -5.19 -6.12
N VAL A 78 -12.39 -3.95 -6.60
CA VAL A 78 -13.29 -2.94 -6.02
C VAL A 78 -13.83 -2.09 -7.18
N LEU A 79 -14.73 -2.68 -7.95
CA LEU A 79 -15.72 -1.94 -8.74
C LEU A 79 -17.08 -2.37 -8.19
N GLU A 80 -17.60 -1.58 -7.26
CA GLU A 80 -19.04 -1.40 -7.01
C GLU A 80 -19.30 0.08 -6.73
#